data_AF-E6N9T9-F1
#
_entry.id   AF-E6N9T9-F1
#
_cell.length_a   1.000
_cell.length_b   1.000
_cell.length_c   1.000
_cell.angle_alpha   90.00
_cell.angle_beta   90.00
_cell.angle_gamma   90.00
#
_symmetry.space_group_name_H-M   'P 1'
#
loop_
_entity.id
_entity.type
_entity.pdbx_description
1 polymer ?
#
loop_
_entity_poly.entity_id
_entity_poly.type
_entity_poly.pdbx_seq_one_letter_code
_entity_poly.pdbx_strand_id
1 'polypeptide(L)'
;MSEAIDDAKIFKSLASPNRLSILRKLEKSPLNYTELMHVLGMNKKSDAGKFAHHLKMLYAAGLITLNRQTKNYELTTKGVQVLKILNEMRASISQRIKVRRSDMVLEDFDRNKITRVLVEEASMPPKTADKIVKLFEEKVEELKLGELSAPLIREMVNALLVEHGLMEHRNRLARLGMPVADVDKLVRENHHQRDFMSLITTASGAVFREYVFHKILPSEAARLYLVGAVDFEGLETWGFSVYSRLYTPDSLKTVFGEVGGVEAEVVLRDPDIDVNILTLLFESVHVFGRRLSVFYSEPRDNTSNLLTEAGICATLPFDKNVARLTGDVLLVLAHGVVSSEGHPFGEAGIISGKASINMVSLFLRSGSSERKFWDALRETVDTVAAAFSAKKRFLQRFWPGEEGSFVLSLVGVEQLVVKQGFGRVELVKKVAQECSGVDEDVVVLLGSRASRRAAERMKKLDELSLGVREVERIAGDAPYSFDVASSSSREARELARFFTGGLVAKMDVKMAEDLLDLRPFIILSS
;
A
#
# COMPACT_ATOMS: atom_id res chain seq x y z
N MET A 1 39.46 -63.52 11.97
CA MET A 1 38.17 -63.92 12.57
C MET A 1 37.35 -62.66 12.80
N SER A 2 36.27 -62.44 12.04
CA SER A 2 35.32 -61.36 12.29
C SER A 2 34.55 -61.67 13.57
N GLU A 3 34.62 -60.83 14.60
CA GLU A 3 33.67 -60.90 15.71
C GLU A 3 32.25 -60.82 15.11
N ALA A 4 31.41 -61.80 15.42
CA ALA A 4 30.01 -61.79 15.01
C ALA A 4 29.34 -60.53 15.59
N ILE A 5 28.68 -59.76 14.74
CA ILE A 5 27.93 -58.58 15.18
C ILE A 5 26.73 -59.08 16.01
N ASP A 6 26.75 -58.80 17.31
CA ASP A 6 25.63 -59.10 18.20
C ASP A 6 24.52 -58.04 18.01
N ASP A 7 23.68 -58.27 17.01
CA ASP A 7 22.59 -57.37 16.62
C ASP A 7 21.62 -57.10 17.77
N ALA A 8 21.29 -58.14 18.56
CA ALA A 8 20.39 -58.02 19.70
C ALA A 8 20.95 -57.05 20.76
N LYS A 9 22.26 -57.11 21.01
CA LYS A 9 22.95 -56.19 21.93
C LYS A 9 22.97 -54.75 21.41
N ILE A 10 23.14 -54.55 20.10
CA ILE A 10 23.05 -53.22 19.47
C ILE A 10 21.65 -52.66 19.65
N PHE A 11 20.60 -53.39 19.25
CA PHE A 11 19.21 -52.92 19.39
C PHE A 11 18.84 -52.65 20.84
N LYS A 12 19.23 -53.51 21.79
CA LYS A 12 19.02 -53.28 23.23
C LYS A 12 19.73 -52.02 23.74
N SER A 13 20.93 -51.75 23.25
CA SER A 13 21.68 -50.53 23.57
C SER A 13 21.05 -49.27 22.97
N LEU A 14 20.29 -49.39 21.88
CA LEU A 14 19.62 -48.26 21.21
C LEU A 14 18.20 -48.02 21.71
N ALA A 15 17.58 -48.98 22.41
CA ALA A 15 16.20 -48.91 22.92
C ALA A 15 15.95 -47.85 24.04
N SER A 16 16.84 -46.87 24.22
CA SER A 16 16.66 -45.75 25.15
C SER A 16 16.88 -44.41 24.43
N PRO A 17 15.96 -43.44 24.60
CA PRO A 17 16.07 -42.13 23.98
C PRO A 17 17.36 -41.39 24.42
N ASN A 18 17.76 -41.52 25.69
CA ASN A 18 19.00 -40.92 26.19
C ASN A 18 20.24 -41.48 25.49
N ARG A 19 20.28 -42.78 25.21
CA ARG A 19 21.42 -43.42 24.52
C ARG A 19 21.52 -42.97 23.06
N LEU A 20 20.38 -42.85 22.37
CA LEU A 20 20.33 -42.27 21.03
C LEU A 20 20.79 -40.81 21.02
N SER A 21 20.35 -40.01 21.99
CA SER A 21 20.78 -38.62 22.13
C SER A 21 22.29 -38.49 22.38
N ILE A 22 22.89 -39.38 23.18
CA ILE A 22 24.35 -39.44 23.36
C ILE A 22 25.05 -39.66 22.01
N LEU A 23 24.65 -40.67 21.25
CA LEU A 23 25.27 -40.99 19.96
C LEU A 23 25.20 -39.80 18.98
N ARG A 24 24.05 -39.13 18.88
CA ARG A 24 23.85 -37.95 18.02
C ARG A 24 24.69 -36.74 18.41
N LYS A 25 25.03 -36.59 19.70
CA LYS A 25 25.88 -35.50 20.18
C LYS A 25 27.36 -35.81 19.92
N LEU A 26 27.75 -37.07 20.12
CA LEU A 26 29.11 -37.55 19.81
C LEU A 26 29.42 -37.56 18.31
N GLU A 27 28.40 -37.65 17.44
CA GLU A 27 28.55 -37.48 15.99
C GLU A 27 29.05 -36.09 15.61
N LYS A 28 28.65 -35.06 16.36
CA LYS A 28 29.03 -33.67 16.08
C LYS A 28 30.42 -33.33 16.60
N SER A 29 30.76 -33.83 17.80
CA SER A 29 32.06 -33.62 18.43
C SER A 29 32.27 -34.58 19.60
N PRO A 30 33.52 -34.95 19.94
CA PRO A 30 33.85 -35.64 21.18
C PRO A 30 33.44 -34.83 22.41
N LEU A 31 32.91 -35.48 23.45
CA LEU A 31 32.43 -34.79 24.67
C LEU A 31 32.83 -35.55 25.94
N ASN A 32 33.16 -34.83 27.00
CA ASN A 32 33.43 -35.45 28.31
C ASN A 32 32.13 -35.82 29.06
N TYR A 33 32.29 -36.53 30.17
CA TYR A 33 31.17 -37.00 31.01
C TYR A 33 30.24 -35.87 31.47
N THR A 34 30.81 -34.71 31.84
CA THR A 34 30.03 -33.57 32.35
C THR A 34 29.23 -32.91 31.25
N GLU A 35 29.86 -32.72 30.09
CA GLU A 35 29.22 -32.12 28.91
C GLU A 35 28.06 -32.98 28.41
N LEU A 36 28.24 -34.30 28.35
CA LEU A 36 27.15 -35.20 27.96
C LEU A 36 25.99 -35.18 28.95
N MET A 37 26.26 -35.12 30.26
CA MET A 37 25.19 -34.98 31.26
C MET A 37 24.42 -33.67 31.09
N HIS A 38 25.13 -32.55 30.88
CA HIS A 38 24.55 -31.23 30.68
C HIS A 38 23.66 -31.20 29.44
N VAL A 39 24.15 -31.75 28.33
CA VAL A 39 23.43 -31.77 27.05
C VAL A 39 22.17 -32.64 27.08
N LEU A 40 22.10 -33.62 27.98
CA LEU A 40 20.91 -34.45 28.20
C LEU A 40 19.97 -33.89 29.29
N GLY A 41 20.31 -32.76 29.92
CA GLY A 41 19.52 -32.19 31.02
C GLY A 41 19.52 -33.07 32.29
N MET A 42 20.52 -33.95 32.47
CA MET A 42 20.59 -34.86 33.61
C MET A 42 21.38 -34.21 34.77
N ASN A 43 20.91 -34.37 36.01
CA ASN A 43 21.53 -33.76 37.18
C ASN A 43 22.64 -34.66 37.77
N LYS A 44 23.83 -34.09 37.96
CA LYS A 44 25.02 -34.79 38.47
C LYS A 44 24.84 -35.46 39.83
N LYS A 45 23.95 -34.97 40.70
CA LYS A 45 23.72 -35.53 42.04
C LYS A 45 22.68 -36.65 42.04
N SER A 46 21.60 -36.53 41.27
CA SER A 46 20.49 -37.51 41.27
C SER A 46 20.63 -38.58 40.20
N ASP A 47 21.25 -38.28 39.06
CA ASP A 47 21.16 -39.13 37.86
C ASP A 47 22.49 -39.73 37.41
N ALA A 48 23.58 -39.51 38.16
CA ALA A 48 24.91 -40.01 37.80
C ALA A 48 24.93 -41.54 37.59
N GLY A 49 24.28 -42.32 38.46
CA GLY A 49 24.22 -43.78 38.32
C GLY A 49 23.45 -44.22 37.06
N LYS A 50 22.33 -43.56 36.74
CA LYS A 50 21.54 -43.83 35.53
C LYS A 50 22.31 -43.46 34.26
N PHE A 51 23.00 -42.32 34.29
CA PHE A 51 23.81 -41.87 33.17
C PHE A 51 25.03 -42.78 32.92
N ALA A 52 25.74 -43.19 33.99
CA ALA A 52 26.82 -44.17 33.89
C ALA A 52 26.33 -45.51 33.31
N HIS A 53 25.11 -45.95 33.66
CA HIS A 53 24.50 -47.12 33.05
C HIS A 53 24.27 -46.96 31.54
N HIS A 54 23.82 -45.78 31.06
CA HIS A 54 23.68 -45.51 29.63
C HIS A 54 25.02 -45.63 28.88
N LEU A 55 26.09 -45.02 29.41
CA LEU A 55 27.43 -45.11 28.83
C LEU A 55 27.97 -46.54 28.84
N LYS A 56 27.79 -47.27 29.95
CA LYS A 56 28.20 -48.69 30.05
C LYS A 56 27.54 -49.55 28.97
N MET A 57 26.24 -49.35 28.71
CA MET A 57 25.50 -50.09 27.69
C MET A 57 25.98 -49.77 26.27
N LEU A 58 26.25 -48.49 25.97
CA LEU A 58 26.77 -48.06 24.66
C LEU A 58 28.21 -48.56 24.43
N TYR A 59 29.05 -48.50 25.47
CA TYR A 59 30.42 -48.99 25.44
C TYR A 59 30.47 -50.51 25.27
N ALA A 60 29.62 -51.24 26.02
CA ALA A 60 29.53 -52.70 25.90
C ALA A 60 29.03 -53.17 24.53
N ALA A 61 28.22 -52.37 23.84
CA ALA A 61 27.78 -52.64 22.47
C ALA A 61 28.85 -52.25 21.41
N GLY A 62 29.94 -51.62 21.84
CA GLY A 62 31.03 -51.16 20.98
C GLY A 62 30.67 -49.94 20.14
N LEU A 63 29.66 -49.15 20.54
CA LEU A 63 29.20 -47.97 19.79
C LEU A 63 29.96 -46.69 20.16
N ILE A 64 30.50 -46.63 21.36
CA ILE A 64 31.31 -45.51 21.85
C ILE A 64 32.61 -46.01 22.46
N THR A 65 33.62 -45.14 22.48
CA THR A 65 34.89 -45.36 23.18
C THR A 65 35.22 -44.15 24.06
N LEU A 66 36.14 -44.31 25.01
CA LEU A 66 36.68 -43.24 25.84
C LEU A 66 38.14 -43.02 25.47
N ASN A 67 38.43 -41.83 24.96
CA ASN A 67 39.81 -41.41 24.73
C ASN A 67 40.48 -41.13 26.08
N ARG A 68 41.48 -41.94 26.44
CA ARG A 68 42.10 -41.89 27.78
C ARG A 68 42.92 -40.63 28.02
N GLN A 69 43.40 -39.99 26.95
CA GLN A 69 44.19 -38.75 27.01
C GLN A 69 43.28 -37.53 27.21
N THR A 70 42.25 -37.40 26.36
CA THR A 70 41.34 -36.23 26.39
C THR A 70 40.20 -36.36 27.39
N LYS A 71 39.95 -37.59 27.89
CA LYS A 71 38.77 -37.93 28.72
C LYS A 71 37.42 -37.70 28.02
N ASN A 72 37.44 -37.62 26.69
CA ASN A 72 36.25 -37.47 25.88
C ASN A 72 35.75 -38.82 25.38
N TYR A 73 34.43 -38.97 25.36
CA TYR A 73 33.76 -40.03 24.65
C TYR A 73 33.70 -39.70 23.17
N GLU A 74 33.84 -40.72 22.33
CA GLU A 74 33.85 -40.64 20.88
C GLU A 74 33.04 -41.80 20.30
N LEU A 75 32.45 -41.62 19.11
CA LEU A 75 31.86 -42.73 18.37
C LEU A 75 32.96 -43.66 17.86
N THR A 76 32.74 -44.96 17.94
CA THR A 76 33.58 -45.93 17.20
C THR A 76 33.16 -45.94 15.73
N THR A 77 33.96 -46.55 14.85
CA THR A 77 33.58 -46.80 13.44
C THR A 77 32.22 -47.51 13.34
N LYS A 78 31.98 -48.48 14.23
CA LYS A 78 30.69 -49.18 14.36
C LYS A 78 29.57 -48.24 14.80
N GLY A 79 29.83 -47.38 15.78
CA GLY A 79 28.88 -46.35 16.23
C GLY A 79 28.45 -45.40 15.11
N VAL A 80 29.41 -44.95 14.28
CA VAL A 80 29.13 -44.11 13.11
C VAL A 80 28.25 -44.83 12.09
N GLN A 81 28.58 -46.09 11.74
CA GLN A 81 27.79 -46.88 10.79
C GLN A 81 26.37 -47.16 11.29
N VAL A 82 26.22 -47.53 12.56
CA VAL A 82 24.91 -47.79 13.18
C VAL A 82 24.07 -46.51 13.19
N LEU A 83 24.65 -45.36 13.54
CA LEU A 83 23.94 -44.09 13.53
C LEU A 83 23.52 -43.67 12.12
N LYS A 84 24.37 -43.90 11.12
CA LYS A 84 24.05 -43.69 9.71
C LYS A 84 22.84 -44.53 9.27
N ILE A 85 22.84 -45.83 9.57
CA ILE A 85 21.71 -46.73 9.26
C ILE A 85 20.43 -46.28 9.98
N LEU A 86 20.52 -45.88 11.25
CA LEU A 86 19.36 -45.36 11.98
C LEU A 86 18.80 -44.08 11.36
N ASN A 87 19.67 -43.19 10.87
CA ASN A 87 19.25 -41.98 10.18
C ASN A 87 18.62 -42.30 8.81
N GLU A 88 19.17 -43.27 8.06
CA GLU A 88 18.60 -43.77 6.81
C GLU A 88 17.23 -44.44 7.02
N MET A 89 17.11 -45.30 8.04
CA MET A 89 15.85 -45.92 8.43
C MET A 89 14.81 -44.87 8.83
N ARG A 90 15.20 -43.87 9.63
CA ARG A 90 14.32 -42.76 10.00
C ARG A 90 13.85 -42.00 8.75
N ALA A 91 14.75 -41.71 7.81
CA ALA A 91 14.40 -41.04 6.55
C ALA A 91 13.50 -41.90 5.64
N SER A 92 13.64 -43.22 5.67
CA SER A 92 12.77 -44.14 4.91
C SER A 92 11.39 -44.37 5.53
N ILE A 93 11.28 -44.23 6.86
CA ILE A 93 10.04 -44.49 7.63
C ILE A 93 9.28 -43.19 7.90
N SER A 94 9.94 -42.04 7.94
CA SER A 94 9.29 -40.74 8.02
C SER A 94 8.38 -40.57 6.80
N GLN A 95 7.07 -40.42 7.03
CA GLN A 95 6.15 -40.02 5.98
C GLN A 95 6.68 -38.72 5.36
N ARG A 96 7.04 -38.77 4.08
CA ARG A 96 7.47 -37.57 3.37
C ARG A 96 6.31 -36.61 3.34
N ILE A 97 6.46 -35.47 4.01
CA ILE A 97 5.49 -34.38 3.99
C ILE A 97 5.20 -34.06 2.53
N LYS A 98 3.93 -34.12 2.14
CA LYS A 98 3.50 -33.74 0.80
C LYS A 98 3.27 -32.24 0.77
N VAL A 99 3.68 -31.60 -0.32
CA VAL A 99 3.44 -30.19 -0.56
C VAL A 99 2.54 -30.04 -1.78
N ARG A 100 1.38 -29.41 -1.58
CA ARG A 100 0.50 -28.96 -2.67
C ARG A 100 0.96 -27.59 -3.15
N ARG A 101 1.50 -27.56 -4.36
CA ARG A 101 1.91 -26.32 -5.03
C ARG A 101 0.71 -25.46 -5.44
N SER A 102 0.98 -24.20 -5.76
CA SER A 102 -0.03 -23.23 -6.24
C SER A 102 -0.67 -23.61 -7.58
N ASP A 103 0.01 -24.43 -8.39
CA ASP A 103 -0.49 -25.03 -9.64
C ASP A 103 -1.16 -26.40 -9.43
N MET A 104 -1.53 -26.71 -8.17
CA MET A 104 -2.28 -27.90 -7.77
C MET A 104 -1.53 -29.24 -7.92
N VAL A 105 -0.21 -29.22 -8.11
CA VAL A 105 0.65 -30.41 -8.12
C VAL A 105 1.05 -30.80 -6.69
N LEU A 106 0.90 -32.09 -6.34
CA LEU A 106 1.43 -32.66 -5.10
C LEU A 106 2.86 -33.17 -5.32
N GLU A 107 3.79 -32.71 -4.49
CA GLU A 107 5.21 -33.12 -4.54
C GLU A 107 5.74 -33.47 -3.15
N ASP A 108 6.93 -34.09 -3.10
CA ASP A 108 7.65 -34.27 -1.84
C ASP A 108 8.20 -32.93 -1.36
N PHE A 109 8.16 -32.70 -0.04
CA PHE A 109 8.79 -31.55 0.59
C PHE A 109 10.28 -31.43 0.23
N ASP A 110 10.67 -30.26 -0.31
CA ASP A 110 12.06 -29.91 -0.60
C ASP A 110 12.44 -28.60 0.12
N ARG A 111 13.26 -28.74 1.17
CA ARG A 111 13.81 -27.62 1.94
C ARG A 111 14.50 -26.57 1.06
N ASN A 112 15.15 -26.99 -0.03
CA ASN A 112 15.93 -26.11 -0.88
C ASN A 112 15.05 -25.13 -1.66
N LYS A 113 13.76 -25.46 -1.86
CA LYS A 113 12.80 -24.53 -2.46
C LYS A 113 12.47 -23.40 -1.49
N ILE A 114 12.26 -23.71 -0.21
CA ILE A 114 12.01 -22.66 0.80
C ILE A 114 13.26 -21.80 1.00
N THR A 115 14.45 -22.41 1.06
CA THR A 115 15.70 -21.65 1.15
C THR A 115 15.86 -20.71 -0.04
N ARG A 116 15.59 -21.17 -1.27
CA ARG A 116 15.62 -20.31 -2.48
C ARG A 116 14.63 -19.15 -2.39
N VAL A 117 13.37 -19.42 -2.03
CA VAL A 117 12.35 -18.37 -1.86
C VAL A 117 12.80 -17.32 -0.83
N LEU A 118 13.38 -17.73 0.30
CA LEU A 118 13.91 -16.79 1.30
C LEU A 118 15.10 -15.96 0.78
N VAL A 119 15.99 -16.58 0.00
CA VAL A 119 17.15 -15.89 -0.56
C VAL A 119 16.75 -14.95 -1.70
N GLU A 120 15.90 -15.40 -2.62
CA GLU A 120 15.54 -14.68 -3.84
C GLU A 120 14.47 -13.61 -3.58
N GLU A 121 13.34 -14.00 -2.98
CA GLU A 121 12.21 -13.08 -2.79
C GLU A 121 12.38 -12.20 -1.53
N ALA A 122 12.86 -12.78 -0.43
CA ALA A 122 13.06 -12.04 0.81
C ALA A 122 14.46 -11.39 0.93
N SER A 123 15.32 -11.58 -0.07
CA SER A 123 16.73 -11.12 -0.08
C SER A 123 17.46 -11.43 1.23
N MET A 124 17.27 -12.66 1.72
CA MET A 124 17.86 -13.13 2.96
C MET A 124 19.24 -13.76 2.73
N PRO A 125 20.23 -13.50 3.61
CA PRO A 125 21.51 -14.18 3.54
C PRO A 125 21.35 -15.72 3.63
N PRO A 126 22.04 -16.51 2.79
CA PRO A 126 21.84 -17.96 2.72
C PRO A 126 21.98 -18.69 4.07
N LYS A 127 22.92 -18.25 4.92
CA LYS A 127 23.11 -18.83 6.27
C LYS A 127 21.93 -18.58 7.20
N THR A 128 21.28 -17.42 7.10
CA THR A 128 20.09 -17.09 7.89
C THR A 128 18.87 -17.83 7.37
N ALA A 129 18.73 -17.92 6.04
CA ALA A 129 17.67 -18.69 5.40
C ALA A 129 17.72 -20.16 5.82
N ASP A 130 18.89 -20.79 5.82
CA ASP A 130 19.05 -22.19 6.27
C ASP A 130 18.65 -22.40 7.74
N LYS A 131 18.92 -21.43 8.63
CA LYS A 131 18.48 -21.49 10.03
C LYS A 131 16.95 -21.43 10.16
N ILE A 132 16.30 -20.51 9.44
CA ILE A 132 14.83 -20.39 9.47
C ILE A 132 14.18 -21.65 8.89
N VAL A 133 14.73 -22.21 7.81
CA VAL A 133 14.21 -23.45 7.22
C VAL A 133 14.35 -24.64 8.18
N LYS A 134 15.44 -24.74 8.95
CA LYS A 134 15.58 -25.77 9.99
C LYS A 134 14.50 -25.64 11.08
N LEU A 135 14.25 -24.43 11.55
CA LEU A 135 13.20 -24.17 12.53
C LEU A 135 11.81 -24.50 11.98
N PHE A 136 11.58 -24.19 10.71
CA PHE A 136 10.37 -24.57 10.00
C PHE A 136 10.20 -26.10 9.93
N GLU A 137 11.25 -26.84 9.56
CA GLU A 137 11.23 -28.31 9.54
C GLU A 137 10.90 -28.89 10.92
N GLU A 138 11.57 -28.41 11.97
CA GLU A 138 11.30 -28.80 13.36
C GLU A 138 9.85 -28.55 13.74
N LYS A 139 9.28 -27.41 13.31
CA LYS A 139 7.89 -27.05 13.59
C LYS A 139 6.88 -27.93 12.84
N VAL A 140 7.15 -28.27 11.59
CA VAL A 140 6.29 -29.17 10.80
C VAL A 140 6.31 -30.58 11.40
N GLU A 141 7.49 -31.08 11.81
CA GLU A 141 7.63 -32.36 12.50
C GLU A 141 6.83 -32.36 13.83
N GLU A 142 6.91 -31.29 14.62
CA GLU A 142 6.18 -31.14 15.89
C GLU A 142 4.65 -31.20 15.69
N LEU A 143 4.14 -30.50 14.68
CA LEU A 143 2.71 -30.41 14.38
C LEU A 143 2.14 -31.66 13.67
N LYS A 144 3.00 -32.60 13.26
CA LYS A 144 2.62 -33.85 12.57
C LYS A 144 1.73 -33.62 11.32
N LEU A 145 2.05 -32.57 10.56
CA LEU A 145 1.29 -32.22 9.36
C LEU A 145 1.63 -33.19 8.21
N GLY A 146 0.63 -33.89 7.67
CA GLY A 146 0.80 -34.86 6.58
C GLY A 146 0.87 -34.23 5.18
N GLU A 147 0.21 -33.08 4.99
CA GLU A 147 0.21 -32.30 3.75
C GLU A 147 0.28 -30.81 4.09
N LEU A 148 1.04 -30.06 3.31
CA LEU A 148 1.16 -28.61 3.40
C LEU A 148 0.80 -27.98 2.06
N SER A 149 0.17 -26.80 2.07
CA SER A 149 0.03 -25.99 0.86
C SER A 149 1.16 -24.97 0.78
N ALA A 150 1.53 -24.53 -0.43
CA ALA A 150 2.50 -23.44 -0.59
C ALA A 150 2.14 -22.15 0.18
N PRO A 151 0.86 -21.72 0.25
CA PRO A 151 0.44 -20.62 1.14
C PRO A 151 0.71 -20.90 2.63
N LEU A 152 0.37 -22.08 3.13
CA LEU A 152 0.59 -22.43 4.55
C LEU A 152 2.07 -22.44 4.91
N ILE A 153 2.93 -22.95 4.02
CA ILE A 153 4.39 -22.89 4.20
C ILE A 153 4.83 -21.43 4.37
N ARG A 154 4.36 -20.52 3.51
CA ARG A 154 4.71 -19.10 3.57
C ARG A 154 4.21 -18.44 4.86
N GLU A 155 3.01 -18.78 5.32
CA GLU A 155 2.45 -18.28 6.59
C GLU A 155 3.29 -18.72 7.80
N MET A 156 3.62 -20.00 7.89
CA MET A 156 4.45 -20.55 8.95
C MET A 156 5.87 -19.96 8.93
N VAL A 157 6.47 -19.81 7.74
CA VAL A 157 7.78 -19.16 7.60
C VAL A 157 7.70 -17.69 8.03
N ASN A 158 6.68 -16.94 7.60
CA ASN A 158 6.49 -15.55 8.03
C ASN A 158 6.35 -15.42 9.55
N ALA A 159 5.65 -16.36 10.21
CA ALA A 159 5.57 -16.40 11.67
C ALA A 159 6.96 -16.56 12.32
N LEU A 160 7.79 -17.48 11.82
CA LEU A 160 9.17 -17.65 12.29
C LEU A 160 10.02 -16.39 12.06
N LEU A 161 9.84 -15.67 10.95
CA LEU A 161 10.55 -14.41 10.71
C LEU A 161 10.18 -13.35 11.75
N VAL A 162 8.90 -13.25 12.12
CA VAL A 162 8.45 -12.34 13.17
C VAL A 162 9.03 -12.73 14.53
N GLU A 163 8.97 -14.02 14.90
CA GLU A 163 9.52 -14.54 16.17
C GLU A 163 11.01 -14.24 16.36
N HIS A 164 11.76 -14.14 15.25
CA HIS A 164 13.20 -13.89 15.25
C HIS A 164 13.57 -12.43 14.94
N GLY A 165 12.59 -11.51 14.93
CA GLY A 165 12.84 -10.08 14.69
C GLY A 165 13.25 -9.72 13.25
N LEU A 166 13.01 -10.61 12.28
CA LEU A 166 13.39 -10.45 10.87
C LEU A 166 12.29 -9.75 10.05
N MET A 167 11.79 -8.62 10.54
CA MET A 167 10.63 -7.91 9.96
C MET A 167 10.87 -7.45 8.52
N GLU A 168 12.08 -7.02 8.17
CA GLU A 168 12.37 -6.59 6.78
C GLU A 168 12.20 -7.71 5.77
N HIS A 169 12.66 -8.92 6.11
CA HIS A 169 12.51 -10.10 5.25
C HIS A 169 11.04 -10.54 5.17
N ARG A 170 10.33 -10.51 6.31
CA ARG A 170 8.89 -10.80 6.35
C ARG A 170 8.11 -9.86 5.44
N ASN A 171 8.41 -8.56 5.47
CA ASN A 171 7.71 -7.57 4.64
C ASN A 171 7.92 -7.80 3.14
N ARG A 172 9.08 -8.33 2.73
CA ARG A 172 9.34 -8.72 1.34
C ARG A 172 8.61 -10.02 0.94
N LEU A 173 8.48 -10.95 1.88
CA LEU A 173 7.81 -12.24 1.65
C LEU A 173 6.27 -12.15 1.83
N ALA A 174 5.75 -11.04 2.33
CA ALA A 174 4.34 -10.84 2.61
C ALA A 174 3.47 -11.09 1.37
N ARG A 175 2.36 -11.80 1.58
CA ARG A 175 1.33 -11.99 0.55
C ARG A 175 0.33 -10.84 0.65
N LEU A 176 0.08 -10.19 -0.47
CA LEU A 176 -0.99 -9.20 -0.61
C LEU A 176 -2.27 -9.92 -1.05
N GLY A 177 -3.40 -9.59 -0.44
CA GLY A 177 -4.64 -10.31 -0.65
C GLY A 177 -5.77 -9.79 0.24
N MET A 178 -6.94 -10.41 0.09
CA MET A 178 -8.11 -10.16 0.94
C MET A 178 -8.45 -11.39 1.78
N PRO A 179 -9.00 -11.21 2.99
CA PRO A 179 -9.62 -12.30 3.73
C PRO A 179 -10.74 -12.97 2.91
N VAL A 180 -10.85 -14.30 3.01
CA VAL A 180 -11.89 -15.06 2.28
C VAL A 180 -13.29 -14.55 2.61
N ALA A 181 -13.57 -14.25 3.88
CA ALA A 181 -14.86 -13.71 4.30
C ALA A 181 -15.22 -12.38 3.62
N ASP A 182 -14.23 -11.53 3.36
CA ASP A 182 -14.42 -10.24 2.67
C ASP A 182 -14.66 -10.46 1.18
N VAL A 183 -13.97 -11.43 0.56
CA VAL A 183 -14.24 -11.84 -0.83
C VAL A 183 -15.65 -12.39 -0.97
N ASP A 184 -16.06 -13.29 -0.07
CA ASP A 184 -17.41 -13.86 -0.09
C ASP A 184 -18.48 -12.78 0.10
N LYS A 185 -18.22 -11.80 0.98
CA LYS A 185 -19.09 -10.64 1.16
C LYS A 185 -19.19 -9.81 -0.12
N LEU A 186 -18.04 -9.49 -0.74
CA LEU A 186 -17.99 -8.71 -1.97
C LEU A 186 -18.72 -9.41 -3.12
N VAL A 187 -18.56 -10.73 -3.27
CA VAL A 187 -19.32 -11.53 -4.25
C VAL A 187 -20.82 -11.44 -3.98
N ARG A 188 -21.26 -11.59 -2.71
CA ARG A 188 -22.67 -11.47 -2.34
C ARG A 188 -23.23 -10.06 -2.57
N GLU A 189 -22.46 -9.00 -2.38
CA GLU A 189 -22.93 -7.63 -2.61
C GLU A 189 -23.12 -7.32 -4.10
N ASN A 190 -22.31 -7.92 -4.98
CA ASN A 190 -22.30 -7.58 -6.41
C ASN A 190 -23.04 -8.58 -7.32
N HIS A 191 -23.34 -9.81 -6.85
CA HIS A 191 -23.91 -10.85 -7.73
C HIS A 191 -25.33 -10.54 -8.25
N HIS A 192 -26.20 -9.93 -7.43
CA HIS A 192 -27.58 -9.66 -7.83
C HIS A 192 -27.69 -8.63 -8.96
N GLN A 193 -26.86 -7.58 -8.90
CA GLN A 193 -26.85 -6.49 -9.88
C GLN A 193 -25.90 -6.75 -11.06
N ARG A 194 -25.15 -7.87 -11.04
CA ARG A 194 -24.10 -8.19 -12.03
C ARG A 194 -23.06 -7.08 -12.14
N ASP A 195 -22.71 -6.46 -11.01
CA ASP A 195 -21.72 -5.39 -10.96
C ASP A 195 -20.30 -5.98 -10.92
N PHE A 196 -19.88 -6.53 -12.07
CA PHE A 196 -18.57 -7.15 -12.22
C PHE A 196 -17.42 -6.16 -12.05
N MET A 197 -17.62 -4.91 -12.47
CA MET A 197 -16.57 -3.89 -12.39
C MET A 197 -16.30 -3.49 -10.95
N SER A 198 -17.32 -3.28 -10.12
CA SER A 198 -17.15 -3.03 -8.69
C SER A 198 -16.48 -4.21 -7.97
N LEU A 199 -16.88 -5.45 -8.29
CA LEU A 199 -16.26 -6.66 -7.76
C LEU A 199 -14.75 -6.71 -8.09
N ILE A 200 -14.38 -6.50 -9.36
CA ILE A 200 -12.98 -6.54 -9.80
C ILE A 200 -12.18 -5.38 -9.22
N THR A 201 -12.69 -4.16 -9.28
CA THR A 201 -11.98 -2.94 -8.83
C THR A 201 -11.82 -2.91 -7.31
N THR A 202 -12.81 -3.37 -6.55
CA THR A 202 -12.70 -3.47 -5.09
C THR A 202 -11.70 -4.56 -4.69
N ALA A 203 -11.75 -5.73 -5.34
CA ALA A 203 -10.84 -6.83 -5.03
C ALA A 203 -9.39 -6.50 -5.39
N SER A 204 -9.15 -6.00 -6.61
CA SER A 204 -7.82 -5.56 -7.05
C SER A 204 -7.32 -4.35 -6.24
N GLY A 205 -8.21 -3.40 -5.93
CA GLY A 205 -7.88 -2.22 -5.13
C GLY A 205 -7.39 -2.57 -3.72
N ALA A 206 -7.97 -3.58 -3.07
CA ALA A 206 -7.48 -4.05 -1.77
C ALA A 206 -6.04 -4.59 -1.83
N VAL A 207 -5.70 -5.32 -2.89
CA VAL A 207 -4.33 -5.82 -3.12
C VAL A 207 -3.37 -4.69 -3.44
N PHE A 208 -3.76 -3.79 -4.35
CA PHE A 208 -2.88 -2.71 -4.79
C PHE A 208 -2.67 -1.62 -3.75
N ARG A 209 -3.66 -1.37 -2.89
CA ARG A 209 -3.48 -0.47 -1.74
C ARG A 209 -2.32 -0.92 -0.86
N GLU A 210 -2.29 -2.20 -0.50
CA GLU A 210 -1.18 -2.75 0.27
C GLU A 210 0.12 -2.69 -0.51
N TYR A 211 0.10 -2.96 -1.82
CA TYR A 211 1.29 -2.86 -2.66
C TYR A 211 1.87 -1.44 -2.65
N VAL A 212 1.01 -0.42 -2.78
CA VAL A 212 1.39 0.99 -2.77
C VAL A 212 2.05 1.34 -1.43
N PHE A 213 1.47 0.94 -0.29
CA PHE A 213 2.07 1.17 1.03
C PHE A 213 3.43 0.49 1.20
N HIS A 214 3.63 -0.69 0.60
CA HIS A 214 4.87 -1.45 0.78
C HIS A 214 5.97 -1.09 -0.23
N LYS A 215 5.63 -0.58 -1.41
CA LYS A 215 6.57 -0.46 -2.55
C LYS A 215 6.65 0.91 -3.19
N ILE A 216 5.65 1.77 -3.05
CA ILE A 216 5.57 3.02 -3.81
C ILE A 216 5.57 4.22 -2.87
N LEU A 217 4.65 4.24 -1.91
CA LEU A 217 4.45 5.37 -1.03
C LEU A 217 5.55 5.42 0.04
N PRO A 218 6.23 6.56 0.26
CA PRO A 218 7.16 6.72 1.36
C PRO A 218 6.49 6.44 2.71
N SER A 219 7.23 5.90 3.68
CA SER A 219 6.65 5.46 4.97
C SER A 219 5.97 6.59 5.74
N GLU A 220 6.52 7.80 5.68
CA GLU A 220 5.90 8.95 6.35
C GLU A 220 4.62 9.41 5.64
N ALA A 221 4.61 9.40 4.30
CA ALA A 221 3.41 9.66 3.52
C ALA A 221 2.31 8.63 3.81
N ALA A 222 2.67 7.35 3.91
CA ALA A 222 1.76 6.28 4.32
C ALA A 222 1.17 6.54 5.71
N ARG A 223 2.00 6.97 6.67
CA ARG A 223 1.56 7.32 8.03
C ARG A 223 0.56 8.48 7.99
N LEU A 224 0.88 9.57 7.29
CA LEU A 224 -0.01 10.74 7.16
C LEU A 224 -1.35 10.40 6.50
N TYR A 225 -1.34 9.50 5.50
CA TYR A 225 -2.56 8.98 4.91
C TYR A 225 -3.40 8.21 5.93
N LEU A 226 -2.80 7.27 6.67
CA LEU A 226 -3.51 6.41 7.63
C LEU A 226 -4.14 7.21 8.77
N VAL A 227 -3.49 8.29 9.24
CA VAL A 227 -4.03 9.14 10.31
C VAL A 227 -4.98 10.23 9.82
N GLY A 228 -5.24 10.31 8.50
CA GLY A 228 -6.15 11.30 7.91
C GLY A 228 -5.60 12.72 7.83
N ALA A 229 -4.29 12.92 7.98
CA ALA A 229 -3.64 14.21 7.78
C ALA A 229 -3.51 14.55 6.29
N VAL A 230 -3.34 13.53 5.45
CA VAL A 230 -3.27 13.63 3.99
C VAL A 230 -4.23 12.62 3.36
N ASP A 231 -4.79 12.97 2.21
CA ASP A 231 -5.47 12.03 1.32
C ASP A 231 -4.77 12.02 -0.03
N PHE A 232 -4.36 10.85 -0.50
CA PHE A 232 -3.83 10.65 -1.84
C PHE A 232 -4.97 10.10 -2.68
N GLU A 233 -5.48 10.90 -3.62
CA GLU A 233 -6.60 10.49 -4.46
C GLU A 233 -6.17 9.25 -5.28
N GLY A 234 -7.09 8.29 -5.38
CA GLY A 234 -6.86 7.03 -6.10
C GLY A 234 -5.68 6.22 -5.58
N LEU A 235 -5.52 6.16 -4.25
CA LEU A 235 -4.42 5.41 -3.62
C LEU A 235 -4.27 3.98 -4.18
N GLU A 236 -5.39 3.30 -4.46
CA GLU A 236 -5.39 1.95 -5.02
C GLU A 236 -4.72 1.85 -6.41
N THR A 237 -4.75 2.92 -7.20
CA THR A 237 -4.15 2.98 -8.53
C THR A 237 -2.96 3.92 -8.61
N TRP A 238 -2.51 4.47 -7.46
CA TRP A 238 -1.57 5.58 -7.34
C TRP A 238 -0.33 5.49 -8.25
N GLY A 239 0.32 4.33 -8.30
CA GLY A 239 1.53 4.14 -9.11
C GLY A 239 1.26 3.89 -10.60
N PHE A 240 0.04 3.53 -10.98
CA PHE A 240 -0.28 3.02 -12.32
C PHE A 240 -1.10 4.03 -13.14
N SER A 241 -1.85 4.90 -12.47
CA SER A 241 -2.78 5.83 -13.09
C SER A 241 -2.38 7.29 -12.97
N VAL A 242 -2.66 8.06 -14.02
CA VAL A 242 -2.68 9.52 -13.96
C VAL A 242 -4.01 10.01 -13.37
N TYR A 243 -3.99 11.15 -12.69
CA TYR A 243 -5.21 11.72 -12.10
C TYR A 243 -6.25 12.07 -13.17
N SER A 244 -5.82 12.82 -14.18
CA SER A 244 -6.67 13.26 -15.27
C SER A 244 -5.89 13.35 -16.58
N ARG A 245 -6.57 13.05 -17.70
CA ARG A 245 -5.98 13.07 -19.04
C ARG A 245 -6.85 13.87 -19.99
N LEU A 246 -6.22 14.81 -20.67
CA LEU A 246 -6.79 15.60 -21.76
C LEU A 246 -6.54 14.89 -23.09
N TYR A 247 -7.58 14.76 -23.91
CA TYR A 247 -7.53 14.23 -25.26
C TYR A 247 -7.99 15.29 -26.25
N THR A 248 -7.40 15.26 -27.44
CA THR A 248 -7.77 16.12 -28.56
C THR A 248 -8.63 15.33 -29.55
N PRO A 249 -9.30 15.99 -30.51
CA PRO A 249 -10.14 15.31 -31.50
C PRO A 249 -9.38 14.20 -32.25
N ASP A 250 -8.10 14.42 -32.55
CA ASP A 250 -7.24 13.47 -33.26
C ASP A 250 -6.87 12.23 -32.44
N SER A 251 -6.98 12.31 -31.10
CA SER A 251 -6.61 11.24 -30.18
C SER A 251 -7.81 10.55 -29.52
N LEU A 252 -9.06 10.82 -29.93
CA LEU A 252 -10.25 10.29 -29.26
C LEU A 252 -10.29 8.76 -29.17
N LYS A 253 -9.73 8.06 -30.17
CA LYS A 253 -9.67 6.59 -30.16
C LYS A 253 -8.78 6.02 -29.06
N THR A 254 -7.79 6.77 -28.59
CA THR A 254 -6.86 6.29 -27.54
C THR A 254 -7.53 6.21 -26.17
N VAL A 255 -8.62 6.98 -25.96
CA VAL A 255 -9.40 6.97 -24.71
C VAL A 255 -9.79 5.55 -24.29
N PHE A 256 -10.25 4.71 -25.22
CA PHE A 256 -10.67 3.34 -24.90
C PHE A 256 -9.52 2.44 -24.40
N GLY A 257 -8.28 2.70 -24.85
CA GLY A 257 -7.10 1.97 -24.39
C GLY A 257 -6.54 2.49 -23.07
N GLU A 258 -6.74 3.77 -22.78
CA GLU A 258 -6.09 4.46 -21.66
C GLU A 258 -7.00 4.73 -20.47
N VAL A 259 -8.33 4.70 -20.63
CA VAL A 259 -9.30 5.06 -19.57
C VAL A 259 -9.12 4.25 -18.28
N GLY A 260 -8.68 2.99 -18.37
CA GLY A 260 -8.36 2.16 -17.21
C GLY A 260 -7.16 2.67 -16.38
N GLY A 261 -6.27 3.44 -17.01
CA GLY A 261 -5.13 4.12 -16.40
C GLY A 261 -5.40 5.59 -16.04
N VAL A 262 -6.63 6.08 -16.19
CA VAL A 262 -7.06 7.39 -15.70
C VAL A 262 -7.84 7.20 -14.41
N GLU A 263 -7.58 8.03 -13.41
CA GLU A 263 -8.12 7.86 -12.05
C GLU A 263 -9.43 8.61 -11.81
N ALA A 264 -9.49 9.88 -12.21
CA ALA A 264 -10.61 10.75 -11.90
C ALA A 264 -11.40 11.14 -13.15
N GLU A 265 -10.71 11.63 -14.18
CA GLU A 265 -11.39 12.36 -15.25
C GLU A 265 -10.67 12.27 -16.60
N VAL A 266 -11.46 11.94 -17.63
CA VAL A 266 -11.12 12.09 -19.04
C VAL A 266 -11.71 13.42 -19.52
N VAL A 267 -10.86 14.28 -20.08
CA VAL A 267 -11.27 15.58 -20.62
C VAL A 267 -11.08 15.58 -22.13
N LEU A 268 -12.10 16.00 -22.87
CA LEU A 268 -12.01 16.16 -24.32
C LEU A 268 -11.92 17.64 -24.66
N ARG A 269 -10.86 18.04 -25.36
CA ARG A 269 -10.72 19.39 -25.89
C ARG A 269 -11.43 19.50 -27.24
N ASP A 270 -12.33 20.48 -27.34
CA ASP A 270 -13.02 20.86 -28.58
C ASP A 270 -13.49 19.65 -29.42
N PRO A 271 -14.19 18.67 -28.80
CA PRO A 271 -14.57 17.45 -29.49
C PRO A 271 -15.49 17.80 -30.68
N ASP A 272 -15.06 17.41 -31.88
CA ASP A 272 -15.87 17.50 -33.09
C ASP A 272 -16.61 16.18 -33.32
N ILE A 273 -17.45 15.80 -32.36
CA ILE A 273 -18.24 14.57 -32.41
C ILE A 273 -19.69 14.84 -32.01
N ASP A 274 -20.58 14.08 -32.64
CA ASP A 274 -22.02 14.11 -32.36
C ASP A 274 -22.31 13.76 -30.89
N VAL A 275 -23.33 14.41 -30.31
CA VAL A 275 -23.71 14.22 -28.90
C VAL A 275 -24.03 12.75 -28.61
N ASN A 276 -24.62 11.98 -29.53
CA ASN A 276 -24.90 10.57 -29.29
C ASN A 276 -23.61 9.74 -29.15
N ILE A 277 -22.58 10.04 -29.94
CA ILE A 277 -21.27 9.38 -29.84
C ILE A 277 -20.61 9.74 -28.51
N LEU A 278 -20.73 11.00 -28.10
CA LEU A 278 -20.21 11.46 -26.83
C LEU A 278 -20.92 10.79 -25.64
N THR A 279 -22.24 10.57 -25.73
CA THR A 279 -23.00 9.80 -24.72
C THR A 279 -22.53 8.35 -24.64
N LEU A 280 -22.26 7.68 -25.77
CA LEU A 280 -21.70 6.32 -25.77
C LEU A 280 -20.30 6.28 -25.12
N LEU A 281 -19.48 7.31 -25.37
CA LEU A 281 -18.18 7.44 -24.73
C LEU A 281 -18.33 7.70 -23.23
N PHE A 282 -19.29 8.54 -22.82
CA PHE A 282 -19.62 8.78 -21.41
C PHE A 282 -19.95 7.48 -20.70
N GLU A 283 -20.84 6.65 -21.26
CA GLU A 283 -21.19 5.35 -20.68
C GLU A 283 -19.95 4.46 -20.53
N SER A 284 -19.10 4.42 -21.56
CA SER A 284 -17.87 3.62 -21.56
C SER A 284 -16.88 4.08 -20.49
N VAL A 285 -16.72 5.39 -20.30
CA VAL A 285 -15.85 5.99 -19.28
C VAL A 285 -16.43 5.78 -17.87
N HIS A 286 -17.76 5.90 -17.73
CA HIS A 286 -18.48 5.74 -16.47
C HIS A 286 -18.43 4.31 -15.93
N VAL A 287 -18.36 3.29 -16.80
CA VAL A 287 -18.16 1.88 -16.41
C VAL A 287 -16.87 1.68 -15.60
N PHE A 288 -15.85 2.52 -15.81
CA PHE A 288 -14.61 2.53 -15.01
C PHE A 288 -14.70 3.42 -13.76
N GLY A 289 -15.86 4.01 -13.49
CA GLY A 289 -16.06 4.96 -12.38
C GLY A 289 -15.38 6.30 -12.60
N ARG A 290 -15.17 6.71 -13.86
CA ARG A 290 -14.47 7.94 -14.24
C ARG A 290 -15.45 8.99 -14.74
N ARG A 291 -15.09 10.26 -14.60
CA ARG A 291 -15.84 11.37 -15.20
C ARG A 291 -15.39 11.58 -16.65
N LEU A 292 -16.33 11.85 -17.53
CA LEU A 292 -16.07 12.45 -18.83
C LEU A 292 -16.46 13.92 -18.77
N SER A 293 -15.58 14.80 -19.21
CA SER A 293 -15.89 16.21 -19.38
C SER A 293 -15.39 16.74 -20.71
N VAL A 294 -15.92 17.89 -21.08
CA VAL A 294 -15.56 18.58 -22.32
C VAL A 294 -15.05 19.97 -21.99
N PHE A 295 -13.93 20.34 -22.58
CA PHE A 295 -13.43 21.70 -22.58
C PHE A 295 -13.60 22.31 -23.98
N TYR A 296 -14.27 23.45 -24.07
CA TYR A 296 -14.37 24.23 -25.29
C TYR A 296 -13.44 25.44 -25.20
N SER A 297 -12.67 25.69 -26.26
CA SER A 297 -11.81 26.88 -26.38
C SER A 297 -12.61 28.15 -26.71
N GLU A 298 -13.82 27.98 -27.25
CA GLU A 298 -14.71 29.07 -27.66
C GLU A 298 -16.09 28.90 -27.01
N PRO A 299 -16.84 29.99 -26.76
CA PRO A 299 -18.23 29.90 -26.31
C PRO A 299 -19.09 29.08 -27.28
N ARG A 300 -20.01 28.26 -26.76
CA ARG A 300 -20.99 27.50 -27.56
C ARG A 300 -22.42 27.70 -27.05
N ASP A 301 -23.31 28.12 -27.94
CA ASP A 301 -24.75 28.20 -27.68
C ASP A 301 -25.41 26.81 -27.77
N ASN A 302 -26.42 26.56 -26.91
CA ASN A 302 -27.31 25.38 -26.86
C ASN A 302 -26.68 23.99 -26.65
N THR A 303 -25.39 23.79 -26.95
CA THR A 303 -24.72 22.47 -26.84
C THR A 303 -24.48 22.09 -25.38
N SER A 304 -24.27 23.08 -24.51
CA SER A 304 -24.02 22.86 -23.08
C SER A 304 -25.19 22.22 -22.32
N ASN A 305 -26.44 22.57 -22.67
CA ASN A 305 -27.63 22.02 -22.01
C ASN A 305 -27.75 20.51 -22.28
N LEU A 306 -27.54 20.08 -23.54
CA LEU A 306 -27.59 18.66 -23.91
C LEU A 306 -26.49 17.84 -23.23
N LEU A 307 -25.29 18.38 -23.09
CA LEU A 307 -24.19 17.74 -22.37
C LEU A 307 -24.51 17.57 -20.89
N THR A 308 -25.04 18.64 -20.28
CA THR A 308 -25.41 18.67 -18.87
C THR A 308 -26.54 17.69 -18.59
N GLU A 309 -27.57 17.61 -19.45
CA GLU A 309 -28.64 16.61 -19.38
C GLU A 309 -28.13 15.17 -19.49
N ALA A 310 -27.06 14.96 -20.27
CA ALA A 310 -26.37 13.67 -20.38
C ALA A 310 -25.41 13.38 -19.21
N GLY A 311 -25.28 14.28 -18.23
CA GLY A 311 -24.38 14.13 -17.08
C GLY A 311 -22.90 14.41 -17.39
N ILE A 312 -22.61 15.05 -18.53
CA ILE A 312 -21.26 15.41 -18.96
C ILE A 312 -20.98 16.86 -18.54
N CYS A 313 -19.95 17.06 -17.72
CA CYS A 313 -19.50 18.40 -17.37
C CYS A 313 -18.89 19.11 -18.58
N ALA A 314 -19.21 20.40 -18.76
CA ALA A 314 -18.61 21.24 -19.78
C ALA A 314 -17.90 22.43 -19.15
N THR A 315 -16.72 22.76 -19.66
CA THR A 315 -15.99 23.99 -19.31
C THR A 315 -15.79 24.82 -20.57
N LEU A 316 -16.14 26.11 -20.51
CA LEU A 316 -16.08 27.03 -21.64
C LEU A 316 -15.72 28.43 -21.18
N PRO A 317 -15.23 29.32 -22.07
CA PRO A 317 -14.93 30.70 -21.71
C PRO A 317 -16.17 31.40 -21.20
N PHE A 318 -16.01 32.17 -20.12
CA PHE A 318 -17.09 33.00 -19.59
C PHE A 318 -17.15 34.32 -20.39
N ASP A 319 -18.27 34.54 -21.06
CA ASP A 319 -18.61 35.74 -21.84
C ASP A 319 -20.01 36.25 -21.40
N LYS A 320 -20.24 37.56 -21.44
CA LYS A 320 -21.53 38.23 -21.24
C LYS A 320 -22.64 37.70 -22.17
N ASN A 321 -22.29 37.18 -23.34
CA ASN A 321 -23.21 36.60 -24.31
C ASN A 321 -23.48 35.10 -24.11
N VAL A 322 -22.82 34.43 -23.14
CA VAL A 322 -23.18 33.04 -22.77
C VAL A 322 -24.60 33.08 -22.20
N ALA A 323 -25.55 32.90 -23.12
CA ALA A 323 -26.87 33.47 -22.99
C ALA A 323 -27.63 32.86 -21.79
N ARG A 324 -28.19 33.72 -20.94
CA ARG A 324 -29.26 33.40 -19.96
C ARG A 324 -28.84 32.78 -18.61
N LEU A 325 -27.57 32.85 -18.22
CA LEU A 325 -27.18 32.45 -16.87
C LEU A 325 -27.69 33.47 -15.83
N THR A 326 -28.40 32.98 -14.80
CA THR A 326 -28.86 33.78 -13.66
C THR A 326 -28.54 33.05 -12.35
N GLY A 327 -28.08 33.77 -11.34
CA GLY A 327 -27.76 33.20 -10.02
C GLY A 327 -26.28 32.84 -9.87
N ASP A 328 -26.00 31.81 -9.08
CA ASP A 328 -24.63 31.39 -8.79
C ASP A 328 -24.03 30.56 -9.93
N VAL A 329 -22.79 30.88 -10.31
CA VAL A 329 -21.98 30.13 -11.27
C VAL A 329 -20.72 29.58 -10.60
N LEU A 330 -20.17 28.51 -11.17
CA LEU A 330 -18.83 28.01 -10.84
C LEU A 330 -17.82 28.62 -11.82
N LEU A 331 -17.16 29.68 -11.38
CA LEU A 331 -16.14 30.39 -12.15
C LEU A 331 -14.77 29.77 -11.93
N VAL A 332 -14.02 29.52 -13.00
CA VAL A 332 -12.65 29.02 -12.95
C VAL A 332 -11.69 30.13 -13.39
N LEU A 333 -10.74 30.45 -12.52
CA LEU A 333 -9.61 31.33 -12.80
C LEU A 333 -8.35 30.48 -12.87
N ALA A 334 -7.93 30.19 -14.10
CA ALA A 334 -6.76 29.38 -14.42
C ALA A 334 -6.24 29.74 -15.81
N HIS A 335 -5.03 29.25 -16.15
CA HIS A 335 -4.45 29.43 -17.47
C HIS A 335 -4.50 28.12 -18.27
N GLY A 336 -4.92 28.22 -19.54
CA GLY A 336 -4.97 27.09 -20.46
C GLY A 336 -6.21 26.22 -20.30
N VAL A 337 -6.11 24.98 -20.78
CA VAL A 337 -7.17 23.98 -20.69
C VAL A 337 -7.25 23.46 -19.26
N VAL A 338 -8.46 23.30 -18.72
CA VAL A 338 -8.67 22.83 -17.34
C VAL A 338 -9.57 21.61 -17.27
N SER A 339 -9.45 20.88 -16.16
CA SER A 339 -10.37 19.83 -15.76
C SER A 339 -11.69 20.39 -15.20
N SER A 340 -12.70 19.54 -14.96
CA SER A 340 -13.97 19.97 -14.34
C SER A 340 -13.84 20.37 -12.86
N GLU A 341 -12.70 20.12 -12.23
CA GLU A 341 -12.35 20.66 -10.91
C GLU A 341 -11.49 21.93 -11.00
N GLY A 342 -11.30 22.47 -12.21
CA GLY A 342 -10.57 23.70 -12.49
C GLY A 342 -9.04 23.56 -12.53
N HIS A 343 -8.52 22.33 -12.55
CA HIS A 343 -7.08 22.11 -12.55
C HIS A 343 -6.49 22.25 -13.97
N PRO A 344 -5.45 23.05 -14.18
CA PRO A 344 -4.87 23.28 -15.50
C PRO A 344 -4.04 22.08 -15.96
N PHE A 345 -4.17 21.76 -17.24
CA PHE A 345 -3.30 20.81 -17.93
C PHE A 345 -2.04 21.50 -18.44
N GLY A 346 -0.90 20.83 -18.29
CA GLY A 346 0.33 21.18 -18.99
C GLY A 346 0.30 20.73 -20.46
N GLU A 347 1.41 20.93 -21.18
CA GLU A 347 1.54 20.60 -22.61
C GLU A 347 1.28 19.12 -22.91
N ALA A 348 1.71 18.21 -22.03
CA ALA A 348 1.47 16.77 -22.17
C ALA A 348 -0.03 16.41 -22.04
N GLY A 349 -0.87 17.31 -21.52
CA GLY A 349 -2.28 17.05 -21.28
C GLY A 349 -2.53 16.08 -20.11
N ILE A 350 -1.63 16.02 -19.14
CA ILE A 350 -1.71 15.11 -17.99
C ILE A 350 -1.65 15.88 -16.68
N ILE A 351 -2.54 15.51 -15.76
CA ILE A 351 -2.37 15.76 -14.33
C ILE A 351 -1.97 14.42 -13.72
N SER A 352 -0.75 14.32 -13.21
CA SER A 352 -0.14 13.07 -12.78
C SER A 352 -0.81 12.53 -11.51
N GLY A 353 -1.06 13.39 -10.52
CA GLY A 353 -1.61 12.98 -9.23
C GLY A 353 -2.23 14.14 -8.46
N LYS A 354 -3.09 13.82 -7.51
CA LYS A 354 -3.70 14.78 -6.60
C LYS A 354 -3.61 14.30 -5.16
N ALA A 355 -3.30 15.22 -4.26
CA ALA A 355 -3.35 15.01 -2.82
C ALA A 355 -4.11 16.15 -2.14
N SER A 356 -4.68 15.88 -0.98
CA SER A 356 -5.34 16.87 -0.14
C SER A 356 -4.73 16.88 1.26
N ILE A 357 -4.54 18.06 1.85
CA ILE A 357 -4.09 18.22 3.25
C ILE A 357 -5.27 18.57 4.14
N ASN A 358 -5.39 17.87 5.27
CA ASN A 358 -6.38 18.14 6.30
C ASN A 358 -5.89 19.25 7.23
N MET A 359 -6.24 20.49 6.93
CA MET A 359 -5.81 21.66 7.70
C MET A 359 -6.34 21.61 9.14
N VAL A 360 -7.53 21.04 9.35
CA VAL A 360 -8.14 20.89 10.67
C VAL A 360 -7.36 19.89 11.52
N SER A 361 -7.00 18.72 10.97
CA SER A 361 -6.21 17.71 11.70
C SER A 361 -4.84 18.24 12.10
N LEU A 362 -4.15 18.94 11.20
CA LEU A 362 -2.87 19.58 11.52
C LEU A 362 -3.02 20.55 12.69
N PHE A 363 -4.07 21.40 12.67
CA PHE A 363 -4.29 22.37 13.73
C PHE A 363 -4.66 21.69 15.07
N LEU A 364 -5.55 20.69 15.06
CA LEU A 364 -5.89 19.88 16.24
C LEU A 364 -4.64 19.23 16.86
N ARG A 365 -3.85 18.53 16.06
CA ARG A 365 -2.65 17.79 16.50
C ARG A 365 -1.51 18.71 16.93
N SER A 366 -1.53 19.97 16.49
CA SER A 366 -0.60 21.01 16.97
C SER A 366 -0.92 21.50 18.40
N GLY A 367 -2.03 21.04 18.99
CA GLY A 367 -2.56 21.58 20.25
C GLY A 367 -3.11 22.99 20.08
N SER A 368 -3.69 23.29 18.91
CA SER A 368 -4.20 24.61 18.52
C SER A 368 -3.14 25.72 18.56
N SER A 369 -1.85 25.36 18.38
CA SER A 369 -0.75 26.31 18.35
C SER A 369 -0.43 26.68 16.91
N GLU A 370 -0.64 27.95 16.54
CA GLU A 370 -0.39 28.42 15.17
C GLU A 370 1.05 28.13 14.71
N ARG A 371 2.05 28.36 15.57
CA ARG A 371 3.45 28.05 15.24
C ARG A 371 3.65 26.58 14.89
N LYS A 372 3.20 25.67 15.77
CA LYS A 372 3.33 24.22 15.56
C LYS A 372 2.51 23.73 14.36
N PHE A 373 1.39 24.38 14.07
CA PHE A 373 0.59 24.11 12.89
C PHE A 373 1.36 24.43 11.60
N TRP A 374 2.03 25.58 11.53
CA TRP A 374 2.85 25.93 10.36
C TRP A 374 4.07 25.02 10.21
N ASP A 375 4.74 24.64 11.31
CA ASP A 375 5.83 23.67 11.28
C ASP A 375 5.33 22.31 10.72
N ALA A 376 4.18 21.81 11.23
CA ALA A 376 3.59 20.56 10.77
C ALA A 376 3.08 20.62 9.32
N LEU A 377 2.58 21.79 8.87
CA LEU A 377 2.16 21.98 7.49
C LEU A 377 3.35 21.84 6.54
N ARG A 378 4.48 22.51 6.83
CA ARG A 378 5.69 22.40 6.02
C ARG A 378 6.16 20.96 5.88
N GLU A 379 6.30 20.25 7.00
CA GLU A 379 6.68 18.82 7.01
C GLU A 379 5.70 17.96 6.20
N THR A 380 4.41 18.30 6.23
CA THR A 380 3.37 17.62 5.46
C THR A 380 3.51 17.89 3.95
N VAL A 381 3.76 19.14 3.54
CA VAL A 381 3.98 19.50 2.14
C VAL A 381 5.22 18.80 1.58
N ASP A 382 6.33 18.79 2.33
CA ASP A 382 7.57 18.06 1.97
C ASP A 382 7.29 16.57 1.78
N THR A 383 6.52 15.97 2.69
CA THR A 383 6.14 14.56 2.62
C THR A 383 5.25 14.25 1.40
N VAL A 384 4.31 15.14 1.08
CA VAL A 384 3.46 15.02 -0.11
C VAL A 384 4.29 15.14 -1.38
N ALA A 385 5.23 16.08 -1.45
CA ALA A 385 6.13 16.24 -2.58
C ALA A 385 6.97 14.97 -2.79
N ALA A 386 7.54 14.40 -1.73
CA ALA A 386 8.26 13.13 -1.80
C ALA A 386 7.37 11.97 -2.31
N ALA A 387 6.10 11.93 -1.93
CA ALA A 387 5.13 10.95 -2.44
C ALA A 387 4.82 11.16 -3.94
N PHE A 388 4.71 12.40 -4.39
CA PHE A 388 4.56 12.73 -5.81
C PHE A 388 5.81 12.35 -6.62
N SER A 389 7.02 12.62 -6.11
CA SER A 389 8.28 12.23 -6.75
C SER A 389 8.40 10.70 -6.85
N ALA A 390 7.98 9.96 -5.83
CA ALA A 390 7.87 8.51 -5.88
C ALA A 390 6.84 8.03 -6.93
N LYS A 391 5.67 8.70 -7.00
CA LYS A 391 4.65 8.44 -8.03
C LYS A 391 5.21 8.68 -9.43
N LYS A 392 5.83 9.84 -9.69
CA LYS A 392 6.44 10.20 -10.98
C LYS A 392 7.40 9.11 -11.47
N ARG A 393 8.33 8.67 -10.62
CA ARG A 393 9.29 7.61 -10.95
C ARG A 393 8.61 6.28 -11.29
N PHE A 394 7.55 5.92 -10.57
CA PHE A 394 6.86 4.66 -10.81
C PHE A 394 5.98 4.73 -12.08
N LEU A 395 5.31 5.86 -12.32
CA LEU A 395 4.43 6.08 -13.46
C LEU A 395 5.13 5.89 -14.80
N GLN A 396 6.43 6.20 -14.91
CA GLN A 396 7.22 6.00 -16.14
C GLN A 396 7.19 4.57 -16.70
N ARG A 397 6.80 3.58 -15.89
CA ARG A 397 6.61 2.18 -16.34
C ARG A 397 5.35 1.97 -17.17
N PHE A 398 4.33 2.81 -16.96
CA PHE A 398 3.01 2.73 -17.59
C PHE A 398 2.74 3.91 -18.54
N TRP A 399 3.36 5.06 -18.25
CA TRP A 399 3.23 6.33 -18.97
C TRP A 399 4.63 6.86 -19.32
N PRO A 400 5.39 6.17 -20.19
CA PRO A 400 6.78 6.54 -20.47
C PRO A 400 6.87 7.87 -21.25
N GLY A 401 7.70 8.79 -20.77
CA GLY A 401 7.93 10.10 -21.41
C GLY A 401 6.79 11.11 -21.24
N GLU A 402 5.72 10.70 -20.57
CA GLU A 402 4.57 11.54 -20.26
C GLU A 402 4.81 12.20 -18.89
N GLU A 403 4.97 13.52 -18.86
CA GLU A 403 5.16 14.30 -17.63
C GLU A 403 3.99 15.25 -17.41
N GLY A 404 3.32 15.10 -16.26
CA GLY A 404 2.22 15.97 -15.83
C GLY A 404 2.48 16.65 -14.50
N SER A 405 1.71 17.69 -14.22
CA SER A 405 1.72 18.39 -12.93
C SER A 405 1.07 17.55 -11.82
N PHE A 406 1.35 17.92 -10.58
CA PHE A 406 0.69 17.37 -9.40
C PHE A 406 -0.13 18.46 -8.71
N VAL A 407 -1.31 18.10 -8.21
CA VAL A 407 -2.19 19.05 -7.54
C VAL A 407 -2.22 18.78 -6.05
N LEU A 408 -2.00 19.81 -5.25
CA LEU A 408 -2.23 19.80 -3.81
C LEU A 408 -3.44 20.65 -3.48
N SER A 409 -4.43 20.09 -2.78
CA SER A 409 -5.63 20.79 -2.36
C SER A 409 -5.72 20.87 -0.83
N LEU A 410 -6.58 21.75 -0.33
CA LEU A 410 -6.78 21.96 1.10
C LEU A 410 -8.18 21.52 1.52
N VAL A 411 -8.26 20.85 2.65
CA VAL A 411 -9.51 20.48 3.32
C VAL A 411 -9.59 21.20 4.65
N GLY A 412 -10.77 21.72 4.97
CA GLY A 412 -11.04 22.31 6.28
C GLY A 412 -10.63 23.78 6.42
N VAL A 413 -10.39 24.48 5.32
CA VAL A 413 -10.00 25.90 5.33
C VAL A 413 -11.07 26.76 5.98
N GLU A 414 -12.34 26.57 5.62
CA GLU A 414 -13.44 27.38 6.17
C GLU A 414 -13.63 27.16 7.66
N GLN A 415 -13.33 25.96 8.17
CA GLN A 415 -13.34 25.68 9.60
C GLN A 415 -12.29 26.53 10.34
N LEU A 416 -11.06 26.61 9.82
CA LEU A 416 -10.01 27.44 10.42
C LEU A 416 -10.34 28.94 10.32
N VAL A 417 -10.87 29.39 9.18
CA VAL A 417 -11.23 30.79 8.96
C VAL A 417 -12.36 31.22 9.90
N VAL A 418 -13.48 30.47 9.91
CA VAL A 418 -14.70 30.84 10.64
C VAL A 418 -14.58 30.58 12.14
N LYS A 419 -13.96 29.47 12.56
CA LYS A 419 -13.93 29.06 13.98
C LYS A 419 -12.66 29.49 14.71
N GLN A 420 -11.54 29.58 14.00
CA GLN A 420 -10.23 29.86 14.61
C GLN A 420 -9.69 31.25 14.24
N GLY A 421 -10.39 32.01 13.38
CA GLY A 421 -10.07 33.40 13.07
C GLY A 421 -8.90 33.59 12.10
N PHE A 422 -8.52 32.54 11.36
CA PHE A 422 -7.49 32.68 10.32
C PHE A 422 -7.97 33.58 9.18
N GLY A 423 -7.08 34.46 8.70
CA GLY A 423 -7.34 35.22 7.47
C GLY A 423 -7.21 34.30 6.25
N ARG A 424 -8.29 34.12 5.47
CA ARG A 424 -8.35 33.19 4.33
C ARG A 424 -7.22 33.40 3.33
N VAL A 425 -7.06 34.64 2.83
CA VAL A 425 -6.03 34.98 1.85
C VAL A 425 -4.62 34.75 2.41
N GLU A 426 -4.34 35.19 3.64
CA GLU A 426 -3.02 35.03 4.24
C GLU A 426 -2.69 33.55 4.49
N LEU A 427 -3.68 32.75 4.89
CA LEU A 427 -3.53 31.30 5.04
C LEU A 427 -3.15 30.65 3.71
N VAL A 428 -3.91 30.93 2.64
CA VAL A 428 -3.65 30.37 1.29
C VAL A 428 -2.30 30.83 0.75
N LYS A 429 -1.96 32.11 0.92
CA LYS A 429 -0.67 32.67 0.49
C LYS A 429 0.51 31.96 1.15
N LYS A 430 0.46 31.75 2.46
CA LYS A 430 1.52 31.01 3.17
C LYS A 430 1.63 29.57 2.69
N VAL A 431 0.50 28.88 2.49
CA VAL A 431 0.51 27.51 1.94
C VAL A 431 1.15 27.49 0.55
N ALA A 432 0.80 28.46 -0.32
CA ALA A 432 1.38 28.56 -1.66
C ALA A 432 2.90 28.79 -1.63
N GLN A 433 3.40 29.54 -0.64
CA GLN A 433 4.84 29.72 -0.43
C GLN A 433 5.52 28.41 -0.04
N GLU A 434 4.91 27.60 0.83
CA GLU A 434 5.46 26.28 1.21
C GLU A 434 5.41 25.27 0.03
N CYS A 435 4.45 25.40 -0.88
CA CYS A 435 4.38 24.54 -2.08
C CYS A 435 5.40 24.93 -3.16
N SER A 436 5.81 26.20 -3.19
CA SER A 436 6.64 26.76 -4.26
C SER A 436 8.07 26.23 -4.18
N GLY A 437 8.49 25.44 -5.16
CA GLY A 437 9.86 24.90 -5.24
C GLY A 437 10.17 23.85 -4.16
N VAL A 438 9.13 23.19 -3.64
CA VAL A 438 9.28 22.16 -2.59
C VAL A 438 10.09 20.95 -3.05
N ASP A 439 10.03 20.61 -4.33
CA ASP A 439 10.79 19.52 -4.93
C ASP A 439 11.07 19.86 -6.40
N GLU A 440 12.33 19.75 -6.82
CA GLU A 440 12.76 20.06 -8.19
C GLU A 440 12.32 18.98 -9.19
N ASP A 441 12.01 17.76 -8.72
CA ASP A 441 11.59 16.64 -9.57
C ASP A 441 10.12 16.74 -10.01
N VAL A 442 9.28 17.49 -9.28
CA VAL A 442 7.83 17.55 -9.50
C VAL A 442 7.27 18.96 -9.45
N VAL A 443 6.35 19.28 -10.38
CA VAL A 443 5.61 20.54 -10.38
C VAL A 443 4.37 20.40 -9.50
N VAL A 444 4.40 20.98 -8.30
CA VAL A 444 3.26 20.99 -7.36
C VAL A 444 2.45 22.28 -7.53
N LEU A 445 1.19 22.13 -7.91
CA LEU A 445 0.24 23.21 -8.12
C LEU A 445 -0.78 23.23 -6.98
N LEU A 446 -1.00 24.40 -6.36
CA LEU A 446 -2.00 24.54 -5.30
C LEU A 446 -3.39 24.72 -5.92
N GLY A 447 -4.30 23.76 -5.73
CA GLY A 447 -5.68 23.80 -6.20
C GLY A 447 -6.66 24.28 -5.12
N SER A 448 -7.73 24.97 -5.51
CA SER A 448 -8.73 25.49 -4.56
C SER A 448 -9.78 24.47 -4.12
N ARG A 449 -9.79 23.27 -4.72
CA ARG A 449 -10.79 22.23 -4.49
C ARG A 449 -10.17 20.86 -4.25
N ALA A 450 -10.50 20.26 -3.12
CA ALA A 450 -10.33 18.84 -2.82
C ALA A 450 -11.59 18.06 -3.23
N SER A 451 -11.51 16.73 -3.29
CA SER A 451 -12.71 15.92 -3.45
C SER A 451 -13.54 15.87 -2.15
N ARG A 452 -14.87 15.85 -2.27
CA ARG A 452 -15.78 15.64 -1.12
C ARG A 452 -15.44 14.36 -0.36
N ARG A 453 -15.10 13.29 -1.08
CA ARG A 453 -14.69 12.00 -0.51
C ARG A 453 -13.46 12.13 0.40
N ALA A 454 -12.46 12.91 -0.01
CA ALA A 454 -11.28 13.17 0.82
C ALA A 454 -11.67 13.88 2.13
N ALA A 455 -12.49 14.94 2.04
CA ALA A 455 -12.95 15.68 3.22
C ALA A 455 -13.78 14.83 4.20
N GLU A 456 -14.69 14.00 3.69
CA GLU A 456 -15.48 13.06 4.50
C GLU A 456 -14.59 12.01 5.20
N ARG A 457 -13.64 11.43 4.45
CA ARG A 457 -12.69 10.45 4.99
C ARG A 457 -11.84 11.08 6.10
N MET A 458 -11.30 12.26 5.85
CA MET A 458 -10.45 13.02 6.77
C MET A 458 -11.17 13.34 8.07
N LYS A 459 -12.39 13.89 8.00
CA LYS A 459 -13.22 14.17 9.18
C LYS A 459 -13.49 12.90 9.99
N LYS A 460 -13.91 11.82 9.30
CA LYS A 460 -14.19 10.54 9.96
C LYS A 460 -12.96 9.99 10.70
N LEU A 461 -11.76 10.09 10.13
CA LEU A 461 -10.53 9.64 10.78
C LEU A 461 -10.13 10.52 11.97
N ASP A 462 -10.33 11.82 11.89
CA ASP A 462 -10.13 12.71 13.03
C ASP A 462 -11.11 12.37 14.17
N GLU A 463 -12.40 12.17 13.87
CA GLU A 463 -13.41 11.80 14.87
C GLU A 463 -13.09 10.47 15.55
N LEU A 464 -12.62 9.47 14.78
CA LEU A 464 -12.22 8.16 15.31
C LEU A 464 -10.94 8.23 16.15
N SER A 465 -9.98 9.09 15.80
CA SER A 465 -8.66 9.13 16.44
C SER A 465 -8.54 10.13 17.58
N LEU A 466 -9.25 11.26 17.50
CA LEU A 466 -9.20 12.36 18.47
C LEU A 466 -10.48 12.47 19.31
N GLY A 467 -11.56 11.86 18.84
CA GLY A 467 -12.88 11.91 19.48
C GLY A 467 -13.75 13.04 18.92
N VAL A 468 -15.03 12.72 18.69
CA VAL A 468 -16.03 13.63 18.10
C VAL A 468 -16.08 14.99 18.78
N ARG A 469 -16.14 15.03 20.12
CA ARG A 469 -16.24 16.27 20.89
C ARG A 469 -15.05 17.21 20.67
N GLU A 470 -13.86 16.66 20.51
CA GLU A 470 -12.65 17.46 20.31
C GLU A 470 -12.58 18.03 18.90
N VAL A 471 -13.03 17.26 17.90
CA VAL A 471 -13.18 17.73 16.52
C VAL A 471 -14.23 18.83 16.45
N GLU A 472 -15.42 18.61 17.01
CA GLU A 472 -16.52 19.58 16.99
C GLU A 472 -16.16 20.89 17.71
N ARG A 473 -15.32 20.84 18.75
CA ARG A 473 -14.82 22.02 19.44
C ARG A 473 -14.07 22.98 18.50
N ILE A 474 -13.30 22.44 17.55
CA ILE A 474 -12.48 23.23 16.63
C ILE A 474 -13.20 23.49 15.30
N ALA A 475 -13.81 22.47 14.73
CA ALA A 475 -14.36 22.48 13.37
C ALA A 475 -15.89 22.67 13.31
N GLY A 476 -16.57 22.48 14.44
CA GLY A 476 -18.03 22.33 14.47
C GLY A 476 -18.49 20.95 13.99
N ASP A 477 -19.81 20.78 13.97
CA ASP A 477 -20.52 19.57 13.51
C ASP A 477 -20.64 19.48 11.98
N ALA A 478 -20.43 20.60 11.27
CA ALA A 478 -20.46 20.67 9.82
C ALA A 478 -19.42 19.75 9.15
N PRO A 479 -19.68 19.22 7.94
CA PRO A 479 -18.66 18.55 7.14
C PRO A 479 -17.44 19.46 6.93
N TYR A 480 -16.25 18.87 6.83
CA TYR A 480 -15.06 19.66 6.46
C TYR A 480 -15.24 20.26 5.07
N SER A 481 -14.89 21.54 4.93
CA SER A 481 -14.87 22.21 3.62
C SER A 481 -13.90 21.50 2.69
N PHE A 482 -14.29 21.34 1.44
CA PHE A 482 -13.44 20.77 0.37
C PHE A 482 -13.14 21.82 -0.71
N ASP A 483 -13.61 23.04 -0.53
CA ASP A 483 -13.38 24.18 -1.40
C ASP A 483 -12.97 25.39 -0.54
N VAL A 484 -12.21 26.30 -1.15
CA VAL A 484 -11.86 27.59 -0.53
C VAL A 484 -12.81 28.65 -1.06
N ALA A 485 -13.73 29.10 -0.21
CA ALA A 485 -14.76 30.04 -0.60
C ALA A 485 -14.18 31.44 -0.86
N SER A 486 -14.84 32.21 -1.73
CA SER A 486 -14.57 33.64 -1.89
C SER A 486 -15.85 34.41 -1.64
N SER A 487 -15.78 35.46 -0.82
CA SER A 487 -16.92 36.30 -0.45
C SER A 487 -17.14 37.48 -1.40
N SER A 488 -16.19 37.77 -2.29
CA SER A 488 -16.28 38.88 -3.26
C SER A 488 -15.38 38.63 -4.49
N SER A 489 -15.66 39.34 -5.58
CA SER A 489 -14.81 39.36 -6.78
C SER A 489 -13.38 39.83 -6.46
N ARG A 490 -13.23 40.79 -5.55
CA ARG A 490 -11.91 41.25 -5.06
C ARG A 490 -11.12 40.14 -4.37
N GLU A 491 -11.76 39.40 -3.45
CA GLU A 491 -11.09 38.30 -2.74
C GLU A 491 -10.75 37.16 -3.71
N ALA A 492 -11.66 36.81 -4.63
CA ALA A 492 -11.40 35.80 -5.66
C ALA A 492 -10.18 36.17 -6.52
N ARG A 493 -10.07 37.43 -6.96
CA ARG A 493 -8.91 37.94 -7.71
C ARG A 493 -7.61 37.82 -6.93
N GLU A 494 -7.65 38.05 -5.61
CA GLU A 494 -6.47 37.93 -4.76
C GLU A 494 -6.06 36.46 -4.55
N LEU A 495 -7.02 35.59 -4.25
CA LEU A 495 -6.81 34.14 -4.10
C LEU A 495 -6.29 33.50 -5.39
N ALA A 496 -6.78 33.93 -6.56
CA ALA A 496 -6.34 33.41 -7.87
C ALA A 496 -4.83 33.54 -8.10
N ARG A 497 -4.16 34.48 -7.44
CA ARG A 497 -2.69 34.65 -7.53
C ARG A 497 -1.91 33.53 -6.85
N PHE A 498 -2.53 32.83 -5.90
CA PHE A 498 -1.89 31.82 -5.07
C PHE A 498 -2.32 30.39 -5.44
N PHE A 499 -3.50 30.21 -6.03
CA PHE A 499 -3.96 28.92 -6.55
C PHE A 499 -3.40 28.64 -7.96
N THR A 500 -2.12 28.28 -8.02
CA THR A 500 -1.44 27.91 -9.29
C THR A 500 -2.04 26.68 -9.97
N GLY A 501 -2.78 25.85 -9.23
CA GLY A 501 -3.57 24.71 -9.72
C GLY A 501 -5.02 25.06 -10.03
N GLY A 502 -5.32 26.34 -10.23
CA GLY A 502 -6.63 26.88 -10.57
C GLY A 502 -7.49 27.19 -9.35
N LEU A 503 -8.17 28.33 -9.40
CA LEU A 503 -9.22 28.71 -8.46
C LEU A 503 -10.59 28.46 -9.08
N VAL A 504 -11.39 27.62 -8.44
CA VAL A 504 -12.83 27.50 -8.69
C VAL A 504 -13.58 28.23 -7.59
N ALA A 505 -14.36 29.23 -7.96
CA ALA A 505 -15.13 30.06 -7.05
C ALA A 505 -16.62 30.02 -7.42
N LYS A 506 -17.46 29.72 -6.43
CA LYS A 506 -18.92 29.84 -6.55
C LYS A 506 -19.33 31.28 -6.26
N MET A 507 -19.93 31.97 -7.22
CA MET A 507 -20.36 33.37 -7.05
C MET A 507 -21.51 33.74 -7.98
N ASP A 508 -22.24 34.81 -7.65
CA ASP A 508 -23.27 35.38 -8.52
C ASP A 508 -22.67 35.87 -9.84
N VAL A 509 -23.42 35.71 -10.95
CA VAL A 509 -23.01 36.13 -12.30
C VAL A 509 -22.50 37.58 -12.33
N LYS A 510 -23.12 38.53 -11.61
CA LYS A 510 -22.67 39.92 -11.61
C LYS A 510 -21.30 40.10 -10.99
N MET A 511 -20.97 39.31 -9.95
CA MET A 511 -19.63 39.31 -9.36
C MET A 511 -18.61 38.66 -10.32
N ALA A 512 -19.02 37.65 -11.08
CA ALA A 512 -18.17 37.04 -12.09
C ALA A 512 -17.83 38.00 -13.24
N GLU A 513 -18.76 38.91 -13.61
CA GLU A 513 -18.50 39.94 -14.62
C GLU A 513 -17.34 40.88 -14.25
N ASP A 514 -17.10 41.14 -12.97
CA ASP A 514 -15.96 41.94 -12.47
C ASP A 514 -14.59 41.28 -12.72
N LEU A 515 -14.58 40.03 -13.16
CA LEU A 515 -13.39 39.20 -13.35
C LEU A 515 -13.15 38.85 -14.83
N LEU A 516 -13.95 39.38 -15.77
CA LEU A 516 -13.82 39.11 -17.20
C LEU A 516 -12.45 39.45 -17.79
N ASP A 517 -11.74 40.43 -17.21
CA ASP A 517 -10.38 40.79 -17.61
C ASP A 517 -9.37 39.65 -17.37
N LEU A 518 -9.67 38.73 -16.44
CA LEU A 518 -8.87 37.54 -16.17
C LEU A 518 -9.17 36.38 -17.13
N ARG A 519 -10.11 36.57 -18.07
CA ARG A 519 -10.59 35.54 -19.03
C ARG A 519 -10.99 34.22 -18.34
N PRO A 520 -11.92 34.29 -17.37
CA PRO A 520 -12.36 33.09 -16.65
C PRO A 520 -13.03 32.09 -17.58
N PHE A 521 -13.09 30.84 -17.11
CA PHE A 521 -14.00 29.83 -17.63
C PHE A 521 -15.18 29.64 -16.68
N ILE A 522 -16.26 29.06 -17.19
CA ILE A 522 -17.38 28.60 -16.38
C ILE A 522 -17.50 27.07 -16.49
N ILE A 523 -17.78 26.42 -15.36
CA ILE A 523 -18.14 25.00 -15.32
C ILE A 523 -19.65 24.87 -15.35
N LEU A 524 -20.15 24.12 -16.33
CA LEU A 524 -21.53 23.68 -16.44
C LEU A 524 -21.58 22.21 -16.06
N SER A 525 -22.38 21.88 -15.05
CA SER A 525 -22.55 20.53 -14.52
C SER A 525 -24.01 20.31 -14.12
N SER A 526 -24.47 19.06 -14.20
CA SER A 526 -25.85 18.64 -13.92
C SER A 526 -26.27 18.84 -12.48
#